data_AF-A0A1J3K4Z6-F1
#
_entry.id   AF-A0A1J3K4Z6-F1
#
_cell.length_a   1.000
_cell.length_b   1.000
_cell.length_c   1.000
_cell.angle_alpha   90.00
_cell.angle_beta   90.00
_cell.angle_gamma   90.00
#
_symmetry.space_group_name_H-M   'P 1'
#
loop_
_entity.id
_entity.type
_entity.pdbx_description
1 polymer ?
#
loop_
_entity_poly.entity_id
_entity_poly.type
_entity_poly.pdbx_seq_one_letter_code
_entity_poly.pdbx_strand_id
1 'polypeptide(L)'
;PKVPVGPTGKWPSRWPERLTEQSSEESYREDTRLWSGTVSEIYLNGLGINWTRIHNVMDMNAGYGGFAAALINRPLWVMNVIPVQGEDTLSMIFDRGLIGIYHDWCESFNTYPRSYDLLHSSFLLTNLSQRCDLLEMVVEIDRIVRPGGYLVVQDTVEMMKKLNPILLSLRWSTNVYRGKFLVGLKSSWRP
;
A
#
# COMPACT_ATOMS: atom_id res chain seq x y z
N PRO A 1 -18.61 -6.88 -0.29
CA PRO A 1 -18.98 -6.55 -1.68
C PRO A 1 -20.25 -5.67 -1.71
N LYS A 2 -20.17 -4.43 -2.19
CA LYS A 2 -21.38 -3.69 -2.55
C LYS A 2 -22.01 -4.44 -3.74
N VAL A 3 -22.96 -5.32 -3.42
CA VAL A 3 -23.84 -5.95 -4.40
C VAL A 3 -24.57 -4.81 -5.12
N PRO A 4 -24.69 -4.81 -6.45
CA PRO A 4 -25.34 -3.72 -7.16
C PRO A 4 -26.81 -3.63 -6.75
N VAL A 5 -27.16 -2.60 -5.97
CA VAL A 5 -28.54 -2.16 -5.76
C VAL A 5 -28.80 -1.00 -6.72
N GLY A 6 -28.63 -1.26 -8.02
CA GLY A 6 -29.19 -0.42 -9.06
C GLY A 6 -30.67 -0.78 -9.26
N PRO A 7 -31.55 0.16 -9.65
CA PRO A 7 -32.99 -0.09 -9.79
C PRO A 7 -33.35 -1.18 -10.82
N THR A 8 -32.39 -1.63 -11.63
CA THR A 8 -32.60 -2.59 -12.74
C THR A 8 -32.13 -4.02 -12.44
N GLY A 9 -31.45 -4.28 -11.31
CA GLY A 9 -30.99 -5.62 -10.93
C GLY A 9 -30.05 -6.30 -11.94
N LYS A 10 -29.45 -5.54 -12.88
CA LYS A 10 -28.54 -6.08 -13.89
C LYS A 10 -27.14 -6.28 -13.33
N TRP A 11 -26.54 -7.42 -13.69
CA TRP A 11 -25.11 -7.65 -13.48
C TRP A 11 -24.29 -6.56 -14.20
N PRO A 12 -23.26 -6.01 -13.56
CA PRO A 12 -22.47 -4.94 -14.16
C PRO A 12 -21.66 -5.45 -15.37
N SER A 13 -21.31 -4.54 -16.29
CA SER A 13 -20.63 -4.79 -17.57
C SER A 13 -19.40 -5.69 -17.40
N ARG A 14 -19.10 -6.55 -18.37
CA ARG A 14 -17.94 -7.46 -18.27
C ARG A 14 -16.65 -6.69 -18.45
N TRP A 15 -15.54 -7.25 -17.98
CA TRP A 15 -14.22 -6.79 -18.39
C TRP A 15 -14.06 -6.97 -19.91
N PRO A 16 -13.50 -6.00 -20.67
CA PRO A 16 -12.93 -4.71 -20.23
C PRO A 16 -13.91 -3.53 -20.31
N GLU A 17 -15.16 -3.71 -20.73
CA GLU A 17 -16.15 -2.64 -20.94
C GLU A 17 -16.34 -1.78 -19.68
N ARG A 18 -16.30 -2.40 -18.49
CA ARG A 18 -16.42 -1.69 -17.20
C ARG A 18 -15.28 -0.71 -16.92
N LEU A 19 -14.09 -0.91 -17.48
CA LEU A 19 -12.96 0.01 -17.29
C LEU A 19 -13.36 1.43 -17.68
N THR A 20 -13.99 1.58 -18.85
CA THR A 20 -14.37 2.87 -19.40
C THR A 20 -15.45 3.61 -18.60
N GLU A 21 -16.19 2.90 -17.73
CA GLU A 21 -17.20 3.50 -16.85
C GLU A 21 -16.58 4.09 -15.57
N GLN A 22 -15.39 3.61 -15.15
CA GLN A 22 -14.80 3.91 -13.84
C GLN A 22 -13.45 4.62 -13.91
N SER A 23 -12.65 4.41 -14.96
CA SER A 23 -11.37 5.10 -15.17
C SER A 23 -10.98 5.12 -16.65
N SER A 24 -9.86 5.80 -16.97
CA SER A 24 -9.26 5.63 -18.29
C SER A 24 -8.43 4.33 -18.36
N GLU A 25 -8.57 3.58 -19.46
CA GLU A 25 -7.71 2.41 -19.74
C GLU A 25 -6.23 2.80 -19.80
N GLU A 26 -5.95 4.04 -20.22
CA GLU A 26 -4.61 4.61 -20.28
C GLU A 26 -3.99 4.70 -18.90
N SER A 27 -4.67 5.28 -17.90
CA SER A 27 -4.19 5.39 -16.52
C SER A 27 -3.87 4.03 -15.91
N TYR A 28 -4.71 3.02 -16.17
CA TYR A 28 -4.48 1.64 -15.72
C TYR A 28 -3.19 1.04 -16.32
N ARG A 29 -2.97 1.25 -17.63
CA ARG A 29 -1.78 0.77 -18.33
C ARG A 29 -0.52 1.51 -17.88
N GLU A 30 -0.62 2.81 -17.64
CA GLU A 30 0.47 3.64 -17.11
C GLU A 30 0.87 3.20 -15.70
N ASP A 31 -0.10 3.01 -14.79
CA ASP A 31 0.14 2.50 -13.44
C ASP A 31 0.87 1.15 -13.47
N THR A 32 0.40 0.22 -14.31
CA THR A 32 1.02 -1.09 -14.46
C THR A 32 2.47 -1.00 -14.95
N ARG A 33 2.76 -0.14 -15.94
CA ARG A 33 4.12 0.06 -16.45
C ARG A 33 5.03 0.70 -15.40
N LEU A 34 4.52 1.73 -14.73
CA LEU A 34 5.24 2.46 -13.68
C LEU A 34 5.65 1.52 -12.54
N TRP A 35 4.72 0.73 -12.02
CA TRP A 35 5.00 -0.19 -10.93
C TRP A 35 5.87 -1.37 -11.35
N SER A 36 5.69 -1.91 -12.56
CA SER A 36 6.57 -2.97 -13.07
C SER A 36 8.04 -2.53 -13.10
N GLY A 37 8.32 -1.30 -13.58
CA GLY A 37 9.67 -0.75 -13.58
C GLY A 37 10.18 -0.44 -12.17
N THR A 38 9.36 0.25 -11.37
CA THR A 38 9.70 0.67 -10.01
C THR A 38 10.00 -0.51 -9.10
N VAL A 39 9.19 -1.58 -9.15
CA VAL A 39 9.43 -2.78 -8.35
C VAL A 39 10.74 -3.45 -8.77
N SER A 40 10.96 -3.62 -10.07
CA SER A 40 12.18 -4.25 -10.59
C SER A 40 13.45 -3.48 -10.20
N GLU A 41 13.47 -2.17 -10.39
CA GLU A 41 14.69 -1.37 -10.17
C GLU A 41 14.90 -1.01 -8.70
N ILE A 42 13.85 -0.62 -8.00
CA ILE A 42 13.95 -0.02 -6.66
C ILE A 42 13.74 -1.08 -5.60
N TYR A 43 12.58 -1.76 -5.62
CA TYR A 43 12.20 -2.68 -4.54
C TYR A 43 13.09 -3.92 -4.49
N LEU A 44 13.32 -4.55 -5.64
CA LEU A 44 14.06 -5.80 -5.71
C LEU A 44 15.57 -5.60 -5.61
N ASN A 45 16.10 -4.55 -6.23
CA ASN A 45 17.55 -4.36 -6.38
C ASN A 45 18.12 -3.18 -5.57
N GLY A 46 17.30 -2.22 -5.16
CA GLY A 46 17.77 -0.95 -4.57
C GLY A 46 17.64 -0.83 -3.05
N LEU A 47 16.52 -1.27 -2.48
CA LEU A 47 16.18 -0.97 -1.07
C LEU A 47 16.87 -1.88 -0.02
N GLY A 48 17.59 -2.91 -0.44
CA GLY A 48 18.25 -3.85 0.49
C GLY A 48 17.27 -4.69 1.32
N ILE A 49 16.03 -4.87 0.84
CA ILE A 49 15.01 -5.70 1.49
C ILE A 49 15.35 -7.17 1.29
N ASN A 50 15.30 -7.96 2.36
CA ASN A 50 15.49 -9.40 2.26
C ASN A 50 14.19 -10.10 1.81
N TRP A 51 13.96 -10.14 0.49
CA TRP A 51 12.77 -10.74 -0.13
C TRP A 51 12.57 -12.23 0.16
N THR A 52 13.59 -12.97 0.63
CA THR A 52 13.43 -14.38 1.02
C THR A 52 12.60 -14.57 2.30
N ARG A 53 12.45 -13.50 3.10
CA ARG A 53 11.70 -13.51 4.36
C ARG A 53 10.33 -12.85 4.25
N ILE A 54 9.99 -12.28 3.10
CA ILE A 54 8.76 -11.54 2.88
C ILE A 54 7.72 -12.47 2.26
N HIS A 55 6.60 -12.66 2.96
CA HIS A 55 5.49 -13.49 2.51
C HIS A 55 4.17 -12.72 2.49
N ASN A 56 3.99 -11.82 3.46
CA ASN A 56 2.77 -11.04 3.63
C ASN A 56 3.07 -9.56 3.38
N VAL A 57 2.57 -9.01 2.28
CA VAL A 57 2.75 -7.60 1.93
C VAL A 57 1.42 -6.87 2.00
N MET A 58 1.43 -5.62 2.46
CA MET A 58 0.29 -4.72 2.37
C MET A 58 0.65 -3.51 1.53
N ASP A 59 -0.16 -3.25 0.52
CA ASP A 59 -0.17 -1.99 -0.21
C ASP A 59 -1.24 -1.08 0.40
N MET A 60 -0.80 -0.05 1.11
CA MET A 60 -1.69 0.84 1.87
C MET A 60 -2.49 1.79 0.97
N ASN A 61 -2.05 2.01 -0.27
CA ASN A 61 -2.70 2.90 -1.23
C ASN A 61 -2.57 2.34 -2.65
N ALA A 62 -3.36 1.30 -2.93
CA ALA A 62 -3.08 0.41 -4.05
C ALA A 62 -3.37 1.00 -5.43
N GLY A 63 -4.13 2.10 -5.53
CA GLY A 63 -4.53 2.68 -6.82
C GLY A 63 -5.16 1.60 -7.72
N TYR A 64 -4.53 1.29 -8.85
CA TYR A 64 -5.00 0.28 -9.80
C TYR A 64 -4.43 -1.13 -9.55
N GLY A 65 -3.77 -1.36 -8.41
CA GLY A 65 -3.14 -2.62 -8.04
C GLY A 65 -1.86 -2.94 -8.81
N GLY A 66 -1.21 -1.95 -9.43
CA GLY A 66 0.00 -2.14 -10.23
C GLY A 66 1.17 -2.68 -9.41
N PHE A 67 1.33 -2.24 -8.16
CA PHE A 67 2.38 -2.74 -7.25
C PHE A 67 2.22 -4.23 -6.97
N ALA A 68 1.02 -4.68 -6.61
CA ALA A 68 0.73 -6.09 -6.40
C ALA A 68 0.90 -6.91 -7.69
N ALA A 69 0.45 -6.39 -8.82
CA ALA A 69 0.61 -7.06 -10.12
C ALA A 69 2.09 -7.23 -10.50
N ALA A 70 2.95 -6.27 -10.17
CA ALA A 70 4.39 -6.38 -10.41
C ALA A 70 5.08 -7.46 -9.55
N LEU A 71 4.46 -7.86 -8.44
CA LEU A 71 4.96 -8.90 -7.53
C LEU A 71 4.32 -10.28 -7.75
N ILE A 72 3.43 -10.43 -8.74
CA ILE A 72 2.59 -11.64 -8.91
C ILE A 72 3.39 -12.94 -9.11
N ASN A 73 4.59 -12.85 -9.68
CA ASN A 73 5.44 -14.02 -9.94
C ASN A 73 6.29 -14.46 -8.73
N ARG A 74 6.06 -13.87 -7.55
CA ARG A 74 6.77 -14.22 -6.30
C ARG A 74 5.87 -15.03 -5.37
N PRO A 75 6.44 -15.90 -4.52
CA PRO A 75 5.68 -16.70 -3.55
C PRO A 75 5.28 -15.86 -2.33
N LEU A 76 4.59 -14.75 -2.57
CA LEU A 76 4.06 -13.82 -1.57
C LEU A 76 2.65 -13.39 -1.97
N TRP A 77 1.90 -12.86 -1.03
CA TRP A 77 0.60 -12.24 -1.34
C TRP A 77 0.59 -10.78 -0.90
N VAL A 78 -0.23 -9.99 -1.60
CA VAL A 78 -0.36 -8.55 -1.35
C VAL A 78 -1.81 -8.24 -1.00
N MET A 79 -2.03 -7.69 0.20
CA MET A 79 -3.30 -7.04 0.55
C MET A 79 -3.33 -5.66 -0.08
N ASN A 80 -4.24 -5.41 -1.01
CA ASN A 80 -4.42 -4.09 -1.61
C ASN A 80 -5.45 -3.29 -0.82
N VAL A 81 -5.07 -2.11 -0.34
CA VAL A 81 -5.96 -1.23 0.41
C VAL A 81 -6.24 0.01 -0.41
N ILE A 82 -7.53 0.30 -0.61
CA ILE A 82 -7.99 1.55 -1.21
C ILE A 82 -8.48 2.48 -0.08
N PRO A 83 -7.82 3.63 0.14
CA PRO A 83 -8.30 4.62 1.09
C PRO A 83 -9.70 5.10 0.70
N VAL A 84 -10.61 5.27 1.67
CA VAL A 84 -11.99 5.71 1.38
C VAL A 84 -12.08 7.11 0.74
N GLN A 85 -11.00 7.90 0.79
CA GLN A 85 -10.90 9.21 0.17
C GLN A 85 -10.32 9.16 -1.26
N GLY A 86 -9.80 8.00 -1.69
CA GLY A 86 -9.24 7.80 -3.02
C GLY A 86 -10.29 7.51 -4.08
N GLU A 87 -9.83 7.30 -5.31
CA GLU A 87 -10.67 6.83 -6.40
C GLU A 87 -11.16 5.40 -6.14
N ASP A 88 -12.39 5.11 -6.55
CA ASP A 88 -12.96 3.77 -6.41
C ASP A 88 -12.43 2.83 -7.50
N THR A 89 -11.27 2.22 -7.23
CA THR A 89 -10.55 1.32 -8.15
C THR A 89 -10.58 -0.15 -7.68
N LEU A 90 -11.30 -0.47 -6.60
CA LEU A 90 -11.27 -1.81 -6.01
C LEU A 90 -11.85 -2.88 -6.96
N SER A 91 -12.87 -2.52 -7.74
CA SER A 91 -13.40 -3.36 -8.83
C SER A 91 -12.31 -3.80 -9.79
N MET A 92 -11.42 -2.87 -10.20
CA MET A 92 -10.33 -3.16 -11.12
C MET A 92 -9.28 -4.08 -10.50
N ILE A 93 -9.01 -3.93 -9.20
CA ILE A 93 -8.14 -4.84 -8.45
C ILE A 93 -8.71 -6.27 -8.51
N PHE A 94 -10.02 -6.44 -8.29
CA PHE A 94 -10.66 -7.74 -8.39
C PHE A 94 -10.66 -8.30 -9.81
N ASP A 95 -10.84 -7.46 -10.83
CA ASP A 95 -10.77 -7.88 -12.24
C ASP A 95 -9.38 -8.39 -12.64
N ARG A 96 -8.32 -7.93 -11.97
CA ARG A 96 -6.95 -8.49 -12.08
C ARG A 96 -6.75 -9.81 -11.34
N GLY A 97 -7.75 -10.30 -10.61
CA GLY A 97 -7.65 -11.47 -9.74
C GLY A 97 -6.88 -11.23 -8.44
N LEU A 98 -6.71 -9.96 -8.04
CA LEU A 98 -6.04 -9.57 -6.81
C LEU A 98 -7.07 -9.40 -5.68
N ILE A 99 -6.60 -9.48 -4.43
CA ILE A 99 -7.45 -9.22 -3.25
C ILE A 99 -7.26 -7.79 -2.76
N GLY A 100 -8.34 -7.18 -2.28
CA GLY A 100 -8.26 -5.87 -1.66
C GLY A 100 -9.50 -5.49 -0.87
N ILE A 101 -9.37 -4.39 -0.13
CA ILE A 101 -10.43 -3.82 0.70
C ILE A 101 -10.42 -2.29 0.63
N TYR A 102 -11.54 -1.66 1.01
CA TYR A 102 -11.50 -0.25 1.41
C TYR A 102 -11.14 -0.14 2.88
N HIS A 103 -10.39 0.88 3.23
CA HIS A 103 -10.10 1.20 4.63
C HIS A 103 -10.00 2.71 4.85
N ASP A 104 -10.46 3.17 6.00
CA ASP A 104 -10.18 4.53 6.47
C ASP A 104 -8.97 4.47 7.40
N TRP A 105 -7.84 5.01 6.94
CA TRP A 105 -6.59 4.99 7.69
C TRP A 105 -6.57 5.91 8.92
N CYS A 106 -7.62 6.71 9.13
CA CYS A 106 -7.85 7.38 10.41
C CYS A 106 -8.46 6.43 11.47
N GLU A 107 -8.87 5.22 11.07
CA GLU A 107 -9.37 4.18 11.94
C GLU A 107 -8.39 2.99 11.98
N SER A 108 -8.49 2.19 13.05
CA SER A 108 -7.67 0.98 13.19
C SER A 108 -8.00 -0.05 12.10
N PHE A 109 -6.96 -0.60 11.46
CA PHE A 109 -7.09 -1.64 10.46
C PHE A 109 -7.49 -2.96 11.11
N ASN A 110 -8.53 -3.61 10.57
CA ASN A 110 -9.08 -4.85 11.12
C ASN A 110 -8.18 -6.06 10.78
N THR A 111 -7.00 -6.12 11.39
CA THR A 111 -6.04 -7.21 11.29
C THR A 111 -5.39 -7.46 12.64
N TYR A 112 -4.89 -8.68 12.85
CA TYR A 112 -4.13 -8.99 14.05
C TYR A 112 -2.81 -8.22 14.06
N PRO A 113 -2.30 -7.79 15.23
CA PRO A 113 -0.98 -7.20 15.32
C PRO A 113 0.08 -8.13 14.71
N ARG A 114 1.09 -7.57 14.04
CA ARG A 114 2.25 -8.29 13.50
C ARG A 114 1.92 -9.33 12.42
N SER A 115 0.95 -8.99 11.56
CA SER A 115 0.47 -9.83 10.46
C SER A 115 1.29 -9.71 9.18
N TYR A 116 1.92 -8.57 8.93
CA TYR A 116 2.60 -8.28 7.65
C TYR A 116 4.11 -8.13 7.81
N ASP A 117 4.84 -8.60 6.80
CA ASP A 117 6.30 -8.52 6.75
C ASP A 117 6.78 -7.24 6.03
N LEU A 118 5.98 -6.69 5.12
CA LEU A 118 6.26 -5.43 4.43
C LEU A 118 5.00 -4.60 4.26
N LEU A 119 5.06 -3.32 4.65
CA LEU A 119 4.06 -2.31 4.31
C LEU A 119 4.63 -1.36 3.26
N HIS A 120 3.89 -1.18 2.18
CA HIS A 120 4.16 -0.23 1.12
C HIS A 120 3.15 0.91 1.20
N SER A 121 3.63 2.15 1.10
CA SER A 121 2.79 3.35 1.03
C SER A 121 3.34 4.32 -0.01
N SER A 122 2.48 4.74 -0.94
CA SER A 122 2.80 5.72 -1.99
C SER A 122 1.84 6.90 -1.92
N PHE A 123 2.37 8.08 -1.64
CA PHE A 123 1.67 9.37 -1.55
C PHE A 123 0.39 9.36 -0.69
N LEU A 124 0.36 8.51 0.34
CA LEU A 124 -0.80 8.34 1.21
C LEU A 124 -0.78 9.31 2.40
N LEU A 125 0.38 9.44 3.05
CA LEU A 125 0.48 10.09 4.36
C LEU A 125 0.24 11.59 4.26
N THR A 126 0.77 12.24 3.21
CA THR A 126 0.53 13.68 2.97
C THR A 126 -0.96 13.99 2.88
N ASN A 127 -1.73 13.17 2.13
CA ASN A 127 -3.17 13.39 1.96
C ASN A 127 -3.93 13.16 3.27
N LEU A 128 -3.60 12.10 4.00
CA LEU A 128 -4.29 11.74 5.24
C LEU A 128 -3.96 12.66 6.43
N SER A 129 -2.77 13.27 6.44
CA SER A 129 -2.34 14.17 7.53
C SER A 129 -3.23 15.41 7.72
N GLN A 130 -4.14 15.67 6.77
CA GLN A 130 -5.15 16.73 6.88
C GLN A 130 -6.37 16.32 7.72
N ARG A 131 -6.61 15.02 7.93
CA ARG A 131 -7.77 14.51 8.68
C ARG A 131 -7.44 13.85 10.02
N CYS A 132 -6.31 13.15 10.10
CA CYS A 132 -5.91 12.43 11.30
C CYS A 132 -4.45 12.67 11.65
N ASP A 133 -4.12 12.42 12.92
CA ASP A 133 -2.76 12.61 13.43
C ASP A 133 -1.82 11.58 12.81
N LEU A 134 -0.67 12.05 12.32
CA LEU A 134 0.40 11.20 11.82
C LEU A 134 0.84 10.18 12.87
N LEU A 135 0.85 10.55 14.16
CA LEU A 135 1.26 9.66 15.24
C LEU A 135 0.34 8.43 15.36
N GLU A 136 -0.98 8.62 15.28
CA GLU A 136 -1.95 7.53 15.35
C GLU A 136 -1.73 6.53 14.22
N MET A 137 -1.48 7.03 13.01
CA MET A 137 -1.19 6.19 11.86
C MET A 137 0.13 5.44 11.99
N VAL A 138 1.17 6.09 12.51
CA VAL A 138 2.47 5.42 12.72
C VAL A 138 2.37 4.35 13.81
N VAL A 139 1.59 4.58 14.86
CA VAL A 139 1.29 3.57 15.89
C VAL A 139 0.55 2.39 15.26
N GLU A 140 -0.38 2.65 14.35
CA GLU A 140 -1.11 1.59 13.65
C GLU A 140 -0.20 0.79 12.70
N ILE A 141 0.67 1.47 11.94
CA ILE A 141 1.72 0.83 11.14
C ILE A 141 2.63 -0.03 12.03
N ASP A 142 3.03 0.49 13.19
CA ASP A 142 3.82 -0.28 14.15
C ASP A 142 3.07 -1.53 14.60
N ARG A 143 1.80 -1.41 15.00
CA ARG A 143 0.99 -2.54 15.43
C ARG A 143 0.91 -3.64 14.37
N ILE A 144 0.72 -3.28 13.10
CA ILE A 144 0.51 -4.22 11.98
C ILE A 144 1.81 -4.93 11.57
N VAL A 145 2.95 -4.22 11.56
CA VAL A 145 4.23 -4.74 11.06
C VAL A 145 4.88 -5.70 12.05
N ARG A 146 5.29 -6.87 11.55
CA ARG A 146 6.01 -7.87 12.33
C ARG A 146 7.43 -7.39 12.71
N PRO A 147 7.99 -7.80 13.86
CA PRO A 147 9.40 -7.57 14.17
C PRO A 147 10.32 -8.06 13.05
N GLY A 148 11.28 -7.22 12.65
CA GLY A 148 12.14 -7.49 11.48
C GLY A 148 11.45 -7.25 10.13
N GLY A 149 10.21 -6.76 10.13
CA GLY A 149 9.48 -6.34 8.93
C GLY A 149 9.89 -4.95 8.46
N TYR A 150 9.47 -4.62 7.25
CA TYR A 150 9.84 -3.40 6.54
C TYR A 150 8.65 -2.46 6.36
N LEU A 151 8.92 -1.17 6.40
CA LEU A 151 8.03 -0.12 5.93
C LEU A 151 8.73 0.61 4.79
N VAL A 152 8.07 0.75 3.64
CA VAL A 152 8.57 1.54 2.52
C VAL A 152 7.56 2.64 2.22
N VAL A 153 7.97 3.88 2.46
CA VAL A 153 7.14 5.06 2.23
C VAL A 153 7.75 5.89 1.11
N GLN A 154 6.98 6.11 0.06
CA GLN A 154 7.24 7.11 -0.96
C GLN A 154 6.27 8.27 -0.74
N ASP A 155 6.77 9.43 -0.33
CA ASP A 155 5.91 10.60 -0.09
C ASP A 155 6.75 11.89 -0.24
N THR A 156 6.15 13.05 0.08
CA THR A 156 6.84 14.34 0.07
C THR A 156 8.02 14.37 1.04
N VAL A 157 9.02 15.19 0.73
CA VAL A 157 10.23 15.34 1.57
C VAL A 157 9.86 15.87 2.95
N GLU A 158 8.91 16.79 3.02
CA GLU A 158 8.36 17.35 4.24
C GLU A 158 7.72 16.26 5.11
N MET A 159 6.95 15.35 4.50
CA MET A 159 6.31 14.25 5.22
C MET A 159 7.36 13.24 5.73
N MET A 160 8.33 12.86 4.90
CA MET A 160 9.40 11.96 5.33
C MET A 160 10.22 12.55 6.50
N LYS A 161 10.45 13.87 6.52
CA LYS A 161 11.12 14.57 7.64
C LYS A 161 10.32 14.51 8.94
N LYS A 162 8.98 14.53 8.88
CA LYS A 162 8.10 14.38 10.05
C LYS A 162 8.00 12.93 10.52
N LEU A 163 7.93 11.98 9.59
CA LEU A 163 7.80 10.56 9.88
C LEU A 163 9.07 9.96 10.52
N ASN A 164 10.24 10.33 10.00
CA ASN A 164 11.52 9.76 10.43
C ASN A 164 11.77 9.81 11.96
N PRO A 165 11.62 10.96 12.66
CA PRO A 165 11.85 11.01 14.11
C PRO A 165 10.86 10.14 14.91
N ILE A 166 9.62 9.95 14.43
CA ILE A 166 8.62 9.09 15.09
C ILE A 166 9.03 7.62 14.97
N LEU A 167 9.47 7.18 13.78
CA LEU A 167 9.98 5.82 13.60
C LEU A 167 11.21 5.55 14.48
N LEU A 168 12.13 6.51 14.55
CA LEU A 168 13.32 6.40 15.40
C LEU A 168 12.96 6.30 16.89
N SER A 169 11.96 7.03 17.38
CA SER A 169 11.51 6.94 18.78
C SER A 169 10.91 5.57 19.11
N LEU A 170 10.27 4.92 18.13
CA LEU A 170 9.78 3.54 18.19
C LEU A 170 10.87 2.48 17.99
N ARG A 171 12.16 2.87 17.97
CA ARG A 171 13.31 1.97 17.76
C ARG A 171 13.32 1.29 16.39
N TRP A 172 12.78 1.93 15.36
CA TRP A 172 13.00 1.51 13.98
C TRP A 172 14.37 1.99 13.49
N SER A 173 15.00 1.24 12.60
CA SER A 173 16.11 1.73 11.80
C SER A 173 15.55 2.34 10.52
N THR A 174 15.99 3.53 10.15
CA THR A 174 15.49 4.22 8.95
C THR A 174 16.64 4.53 7.98
N ASN A 175 16.34 4.48 6.68
CA ASN A 175 17.24 4.85 5.60
C ASN A 175 16.47 5.57 4.50
N VAL A 176 17.04 6.61 3.91
CA VAL A 176 16.43 7.33 2.79
C VAL A 176 17.13 6.92 1.50
N TYR A 177 16.38 6.31 0.57
CA TYR A 177 16.89 5.89 -0.73
C TYR A 177 16.56 6.90 -1.82
N ARG A 178 17.60 7.38 -2.52
CA ARG A 178 17.51 8.36 -3.63
C ARG A 178 16.68 9.62 -3.32
N GLY A 179 16.54 9.99 -2.05
CA GLY A 179 15.73 11.13 -1.61
C GLY A 179 14.22 10.99 -1.88
N LYS A 180 13.74 9.81 -2.29
CA LYS A 180 12.34 9.56 -2.67
C LYS A 180 11.64 8.52 -1.80
N PHE A 181 12.39 7.61 -1.18
CA PHE A 181 11.85 6.51 -0.40
C PHE A 181 12.44 6.53 1.00
N LEU A 182 11.59 6.55 2.02
CA LEU A 182 11.97 6.25 3.40
C LEU A 182 11.74 4.76 3.64
N VAL A 183 12.81 4.04 3.95
CA VAL A 183 12.78 2.62 4.31
C VAL A 183 12.97 2.50 5.82
N GLY A 184 11.98 1.95 6.51
CA GLY A 184 12.04 1.59 7.91
C GLY A 184 12.21 0.08 8.08
N LEU A 185 13.13 -0.34 8.95
CA LEU A 185 13.26 -1.71 9.43
C LEU A 185 12.86 -1.75 10.91
N LYS A 186 11.81 -2.51 11.21
CA LYS A 186 11.30 -2.64 12.57
C LYS A 186 12.24 -3.51 13.42
N SER A 187 12.64 -3.02 14.59
CA SER A 187 13.44 -3.80 15.53
C SER A 187 12.60 -4.87 16.25
N SER A 188 13.27 -5.72 17.04
CA SER A 188 12.61 -6.66 17.94
C SER A 188 12.11 -6.04 19.25
N TRP A 189 12.31 -4.73 19.44
CA TRP A 189 11.99 -4.04 20.68
C TRP A 189 10.48 -3.96 20.93
N ARG A 190 10.10 -4.05 22.21
CA ARG A 190 8.77 -3.69 22.70
C ARG A 190 8.93 -2.76 23.91
N PRO A 191 8.07 -1.74 24.05
CA PRO A 191 7.90 -1.04 25.33
C PRO A 191 7.49 -1.99 26.45
#